data_AF-A0A2V6M2A4-F1
#
_entry.id   AF-A0A2V6M2A4-F1
#
_cell.length_a   1.000
_cell.length_b   1.000
_cell.length_c   1.000
_cell.angle_alpha   90.00
_cell.angle_beta   90.00
_cell.angle_gamma   90.00
#
_symmetry.space_group_name_H-M   'P 1'
#
loop_
_entity.id
_entity.type
_entity.pdbx_description
1 polymer ?
#
loop_
_entity_poly.entity_id
_entity_poly.type
_entity_poly.pdbx_seq_one_letter_code
_entity_poly.pdbx_strand_id
1 'polypeptide(L)'
;MKRIPESTWAEIRTAYASGISLREIARNMNIPEGTVLARAKREGWSRQRDNAKALVKREEAAKVVTPFEAASATMQQRGERHLGRMANIVEKTMPHVEAMEPGAILDRVDDVEKLDKVARRTFGISDHDSPDQMLVNIAILGQ
;
A
#
# COMPACT_ATOMS: atom_id res chain seq x y z
N MET A 1 4.70 -44.05 -35.96
CA MET A 1 4.92 -43.05 -34.90
C MET A 1 3.53 -42.52 -34.50
N LYS A 2 3.06 -42.78 -33.27
CA LYS A 2 1.73 -42.28 -32.84
C LYS A 2 1.78 -40.76 -32.73
N ARG A 3 0.84 -40.07 -33.37
CA ARG A 3 0.70 -38.61 -33.31
C ARG A 3 -0.01 -38.28 -32.00
N ILE A 4 0.68 -37.57 -31.11
CA ILE A 4 0.09 -37.13 -29.83
C ILE A 4 -0.83 -35.94 -30.14
N PRO A 5 -2.10 -35.95 -29.71
CA PRO A 5 -3.03 -34.87 -29.99
C PRO A 5 -2.63 -33.60 -29.24
N GLU A 6 -3.05 -32.44 -29.75
CA GLU A 6 -2.66 -31.15 -29.18
C GLU A 6 -3.25 -30.93 -27.77
N SER A 7 -4.41 -31.54 -27.47
CA SER A 7 -4.98 -31.54 -26.11
C SER A 7 -4.04 -32.17 -25.08
N THR A 8 -3.44 -33.32 -25.41
CA THR A 8 -2.45 -33.98 -24.55
C THR A 8 -1.21 -33.09 -24.34
N TRP A 9 -0.79 -32.34 -25.36
CA TRP A 9 0.32 -31.38 -25.19
C TRP A 9 -0.03 -30.21 -24.26
N ALA A 10 -1.28 -29.72 -24.31
CA ALA A 10 -1.76 -28.70 -23.39
C ALA A 10 -1.80 -29.20 -21.94
N GLU A 11 -2.24 -30.44 -21.71
CA GLU A 11 -2.22 -31.09 -20.39
C GLU A 11 -0.79 -31.20 -19.83
N ILE A 12 0.16 -31.68 -20.65
CA ILE A 12 1.58 -31.77 -20.26
C ILE A 12 2.12 -30.39 -19.88
N ARG A 13 1.82 -29.35 -20.66
CA ARG A 13 2.28 -27.99 -20.40
C ARG A 13 1.71 -27.45 -19.08
N THR A 14 0.45 -27.76 -18.80
CA THR A 14 -0.25 -27.35 -17.56
C THR A 14 0.37 -28.05 -16.35
N ALA A 15 0.59 -29.37 -16.44
CA ALA A 15 1.26 -30.15 -15.40
C ALA A 15 2.71 -29.70 -15.17
N TYR A 16 3.42 -29.28 -16.22
CA TYR A 16 4.77 -28.75 -16.08
C TYR A 16 4.76 -27.37 -15.41
N ALA A 17 3.78 -26.53 -15.73
CA ALA A 17 3.59 -25.22 -15.11
C ALA A 17 3.24 -25.32 -13.62
N SER A 18 2.50 -26.37 -13.21
CA SER A 18 2.22 -26.66 -11.79
C SER A 18 3.42 -27.23 -11.03
N GLY A 19 4.56 -27.46 -11.69
CA GLY A 19 5.83 -27.83 -11.06
C GLY A 19 6.20 -29.31 -11.17
N ILE A 20 5.37 -30.14 -11.81
CA ILE A 20 5.69 -31.57 -12.04
C ILE A 20 6.80 -31.69 -13.07
N SER A 21 7.73 -32.62 -12.87
CA SER A 21 8.86 -32.80 -13.80
C SER A 21 8.42 -33.40 -15.14
N LEU A 22 9.04 -32.98 -16.25
CA LEU A 22 8.70 -33.50 -17.59
C LEU A 22 8.89 -35.01 -17.73
N ARG A 23 9.86 -35.59 -17.00
CA ARG A 23 10.09 -37.05 -16.98
C ARG A 23 8.99 -37.79 -16.25
N GLU A 24 8.49 -37.22 -15.16
CA GLU A 24 7.39 -37.79 -14.39
C GLU A 24 6.07 -37.69 -15.15
N ILE A 25 5.80 -36.56 -15.82
CA ILE A 25 4.65 -36.42 -16.71
C ILE A 25 4.72 -37.46 -17.85
N ALA A 26 5.90 -37.63 -18.46
CA ALA A 26 6.11 -38.61 -19.52
C ALA A 26 5.82 -40.05 -19.05
N ARG A 27 6.29 -40.42 -17.85
CA ARG A 27 5.99 -41.73 -17.24
C ARG A 27 4.50 -41.90 -16.94
N ASN A 28 3.86 -40.91 -16.35
CA ASN A 28 2.44 -40.96 -15.97
C ASN A 28 1.51 -41.06 -17.19
N MET A 29 1.87 -40.42 -18.31
CA MET A 29 1.08 -40.43 -19.54
C MET A 29 1.50 -41.52 -20.53
N ASN A 30 2.47 -42.37 -20.16
CA ASN A 30 3.02 -43.42 -21.00
C ASN A 30 3.56 -42.92 -22.36
N ILE A 31 4.23 -41.76 -22.34
CA ILE A 31 4.85 -41.12 -23.51
C ILE A 31 6.38 -41.24 -23.38
N PRO A 32 7.13 -41.55 -24.46
CA PRO A 32 8.59 -41.57 -24.40
C PRO A 32 9.17 -40.23 -23.92
N GLU A 33 10.01 -40.26 -22.89
CA GLU A 33 10.59 -39.07 -22.26
C GLU A 33 11.28 -38.15 -23.29
N GLY A 34 12.02 -38.74 -24.23
CA GLY A 34 12.72 -38.00 -25.28
C GLY A 34 11.80 -37.13 -26.13
N THR A 35 10.57 -37.57 -26.38
CA THR A 35 9.59 -36.81 -27.17
C THR A 35 9.10 -35.58 -26.42
N VAL A 36 8.78 -35.73 -25.14
CA VAL A 36 8.33 -34.63 -24.28
C VAL A 36 9.46 -33.62 -24.07
N LEU A 37 10.67 -34.09 -23.77
CA LEU A 37 11.84 -33.24 -23.56
C LEU A 37 12.24 -32.49 -24.84
N ALA A 38 12.22 -33.15 -26.00
CA ALA A 38 12.54 -32.51 -27.27
C ALA A 38 11.54 -31.40 -27.62
N ARG A 39 10.24 -31.63 -27.39
CA ARG A 39 9.21 -30.61 -27.65
C ARG A 39 9.30 -29.45 -26.66
N ALA A 40 9.45 -29.73 -25.36
CA ALA A 40 9.63 -28.71 -24.33
C ALA A 40 10.86 -27.83 -24.60
N LYS A 41 11.94 -28.40 -25.15
CA LYS A 41 13.13 -27.65 -25.59
C LYS A 41 12.83 -26.75 -26.79
N ARG A 42 12.14 -27.25 -27.82
CA ARG A 42 11.78 -26.48 -29.02
C ARG A 42 10.86 -25.30 -28.70
N GLU A 43 9.95 -25.49 -27.76
CA GLU A 43 8.99 -24.46 -27.34
C GLU A 43 9.48 -23.60 -26.17
N GLY A 44 10.68 -23.87 -25.64
CA GLY A 44 11.31 -23.06 -24.60
C GLY A 44 10.54 -23.04 -23.27
N TRP A 45 9.87 -24.13 -22.89
CA TRP A 45 8.99 -24.16 -21.72
C TRP A 45 9.68 -23.79 -20.41
N SER A 46 10.93 -24.21 -20.21
CA SER A 46 11.70 -23.84 -19.00
C SER A 46 11.91 -22.32 -18.90
N ARG A 47 12.25 -21.65 -20.01
CA ARG A 47 12.42 -20.19 -20.05
C ARG A 47 11.12 -19.46 -19.71
N GLN A 48 9.98 -19.96 -20.22
CA GLN A 48 8.67 -19.38 -19.91
C GLN A 48 8.34 -19.52 -18.42
N ARG A 49 8.59 -20.68 -17.83
CA ARG A 49 8.36 -20.94 -16.40
C ARG A 49 9.24 -20.04 -15.52
N ASP A 50 10.52 -19.91 -15.86
CA ASP A 50 11.47 -19.13 -15.07
C ASP A 50 11.17 -17.62 -15.18
N ASN A 51 10.78 -17.14 -16.36
CA ASN A 51 10.29 -15.77 -16.54
C ASN A 51 9.02 -15.51 -15.72
N ALA A 52 8.06 -16.44 -15.72
CA ALA A 52 6.84 -16.30 -14.92
C ALA A 52 7.15 -16.20 -13.42
N LYS A 53 8.07 -17.04 -12.91
CA LYS A 53 8.55 -16.96 -11.53
C LYS A 53 9.22 -15.63 -11.22
N ALA A 54 10.03 -15.10 -12.13
CA ALA A 54 10.70 -13.82 -11.96
C ALA A 54 9.71 -12.64 -11.91
N LEU A 55 8.65 -12.68 -12.71
CA LEU A 55 7.58 -11.67 -12.69
C LEU A 55 6.83 -11.68 -11.36
N VAL A 56 6.42 -12.85 -10.87
CA VAL A 56 5.75 -12.99 -9.56
C VAL A 56 6.63 -12.44 -8.43
N LYS A 57 7.93 -12.80 -8.42
CA LYS A 57 8.86 -12.28 -7.41
C LYS A 57 9.01 -10.75 -7.44
N ARG A 58 8.92 -10.14 -8.64
CA ARG A 58 8.96 -8.68 -8.80
C ARG A 58 7.70 -8.02 -8.29
N GLU A 59 6.53 -8.60 -8.54
CA GLU A 59 5.25 -8.13 -8.01
C GLU A 59 5.18 -8.26 -6.48
N GLU A 60 5.65 -9.37 -5.93
CA GLU A 60 5.76 -9.56 -4.49
C GLU A 60 6.68 -8.52 -3.85
N ALA A 61 7.84 -8.25 -4.45
CA ALA A 61 8.77 -7.22 -3.97
C ALA A 61 8.17 -5.80 -4.04
N ALA A 62 7.38 -5.50 -5.09
CA ALA A 62 6.69 -4.22 -5.21
C ALA A 62 5.54 -4.05 -4.20
N LYS A 63 5.00 -5.15 -3.69
CA LYS A 63 3.91 -5.15 -2.70
C LYS A 63 4.42 -5.00 -1.25
N VAL A 64 5.73 -5.15 -1.03
CA VAL A 64 6.32 -4.90 0.29
C VAL A 64 6.26 -3.41 0.58
N VAL A 65 5.38 -3.02 1.50
CA VAL A 65 5.31 -1.65 2.03
C VAL A 65 6.68 -1.29 2.59
N THR A 66 7.28 -0.24 2.05
CA THR A 66 8.59 0.21 2.48
C THR A 66 8.50 0.83 3.89
N PRO A 67 9.60 0.83 4.68
CA PRO A 67 9.62 1.52 5.97
C PRO A 67 9.22 3.00 5.88
N PHE A 68 9.54 3.64 4.75
CA PHE A 68 9.16 5.01 4.46
C PHE A 68 7.64 5.17 4.30
N GLU A 69 6.99 4.32 3.51
CA GLU A 69 5.53 4.33 3.32
C GLU A 69 4.78 4.01 4.62
N ALA A 70 5.30 3.09 5.43
CA ALA A 70 4.73 2.79 6.74
C ALA A 70 4.82 4.00 7.71
N ALA A 71 5.97 4.68 7.71
CA ALA A 71 6.16 5.89 8.51
C ALA A 71 5.26 7.04 8.04
N SER A 72 5.16 7.28 6.73
CA SER A 72 4.32 8.34 6.17
C SER A 72 2.83 8.10 6.45
N ALA A 73 2.34 6.87 6.28
CA ALA A 73 0.97 6.49 6.63
C ALA A 73 0.67 6.71 8.12
N THR A 74 1.63 6.38 9.00
CA THR A 74 1.49 6.60 10.44
C THR A 74 1.42 8.10 10.79
N MET A 75 2.24 8.93 10.14
CA MET A 75 2.22 10.38 10.32
C MET A 75 0.88 10.98 9.86
N GLN A 76 0.36 10.53 8.71
CA GLN A 76 -0.92 10.97 8.18
C GLN A 76 -2.07 10.61 9.13
N GLN A 77 -2.14 9.35 9.59
CA GLN A 77 -3.15 8.91 10.54
C GLN A 77 -3.08 9.68 11.88
N ARG A 78 -1.88 10.05 12.33
CA ARG A 78 -1.68 10.89 13.52
C ARG A 78 -2.24 12.30 13.30
N GLY A 79 -2.03 12.88 12.12
CA GLY A 79 -2.58 14.17 11.72
C GLY A 79 -4.10 14.16 11.71
N GLU A 80 -4.71 13.17 11.05
CA GLU A 80 -6.17 13.00 10.99
C GLU A 80 -6.80 12.83 12.39
N ARG A 81 -6.20 12.00 13.25
CA ARG A 81 -6.67 11.86 14.64
C ARG A 81 -6.52 13.15 15.44
N HIS A 82 -5.49 13.95 15.18
CA HIS A 82 -5.32 15.24 15.84
C HIS A 82 -6.41 16.23 15.42
N LEU A 83 -6.70 16.33 14.11
CA LEU A 83 -7.78 17.16 13.59
C LEU A 83 -9.14 16.79 14.19
N GLY A 84 -9.49 15.49 14.18
CA GLY A 84 -10.75 15.03 14.78
C GLY A 84 -10.86 15.31 16.28
N ARG A 85 -9.75 15.21 17.03
CA ARG A 85 -9.72 15.60 18.46
C ARG A 85 -9.93 17.10 18.64
N MET A 86 -9.31 17.94 17.82
CA MET A 86 -9.46 19.39 17.92
C MET A 86 -10.88 19.83 17.55
N ALA A 87 -11.50 19.22 16.54
CA ALA A 87 -12.87 19.54 16.13
C ALA A 87 -13.85 19.32 17.30
N ASN A 88 -13.77 18.14 17.92
CA ASN A 88 -14.58 17.78 19.08
C ASN A 88 -14.34 18.70 20.30
N ILE A 89 -13.10 19.15 20.53
CA ILE A 89 -12.80 20.10 21.62
C ILE A 89 -13.43 21.46 21.32
N VAL A 90 -13.25 21.98 20.11
CA VAL A 90 -13.81 23.28 19.70
C VAL A 90 -15.34 23.25 19.78
N GLU A 91 -15.99 22.22 19.22
CA GLU A 91 -17.45 22.05 19.26
C GLU A 91 -18.00 22.06 20.68
N LYS A 92 -17.29 21.47 21.65
CA LYS A 92 -17.71 21.45 23.06
C LYS A 92 -17.43 22.74 23.80
N THR A 93 -16.41 23.49 23.38
CA THR A 93 -15.96 24.69 24.11
C THR A 93 -16.66 25.95 23.61
N MET A 94 -17.03 26.02 22.32
CA MET A 94 -17.67 27.19 21.72
C MET A 94 -18.98 27.60 22.41
N PRO A 95 -19.92 26.69 22.74
CA PRO A 95 -21.15 27.06 23.42
C PRO A 95 -20.91 27.67 24.81
N HIS A 96 -19.82 27.29 25.47
CA HIS A 96 -19.44 27.87 26.77
C HIS A 96 -18.94 29.30 26.62
N VAL A 97 -18.20 29.60 25.54
CA VAL A 97 -17.76 30.96 25.23
C VAL A 97 -18.94 31.85 24.85
N GLU A 98 -19.87 31.34 24.04
CA GLU A 98 -21.08 32.07 23.64
C GLU A 98 -22.00 32.39 24.82
N ALA A 99 -22.03 31.54 25.84
CA ALA A 99 -22.82 31.74 27.05
C ALA A 99 -22.12 32.59 28.13
N MET A 100 -20.88 33.05 27.90
CA MET A 100 -20.17 33.90 28.86
C MET A 100 -20.67 35.34 28.84
N GLU A 101 -20.70 35.95 30.03
CA GLU A 101 -20.94 37.40 30.16
C GLU A 101 -19.84 38.20 29.45
N PRO A 102 -20.16 39.29 28.73
CA PRO A 102 -19.19 40.04 27.92
C PRO A 102 -17.93 40.48 28.70
N GLY A 103 -18.08 40.88 29.97
CA GLY A 103 -16.93 41.25 30.81
C GLY A 103 -15.98 40.08 31.09
N ALA A 104 -16.51 38.87 31.24
CA ALA A 104 -15.71 37.67 31.47
C ALA A 104 -14.96 37.20 30.21
N ILE A 105 -15.47 37.56 29.02
CA ILE A 105 -14.76 37.32 27.76
C ILE A 105 -13.55 38.25 27.64
N LEU A 106 -13.69 39.53 28.02
CA LEU A 106 -12.60 40.49 28.01
C LEU A 106 -11.46 40.09 28.95
N ASP A 107 -11.79 39.52 30.12
CA ASP A 107 -10.79 39.01 31.08
C ASP A 107 -10.00 37.79 30.57
N ARG A 108 -10.49 37.13 29.51
CA ARG A 108 -9.90 35.89 28.95
C ARG A 108 -9.73 35.97 27.43
N VAL A 109 -9.57 37.18 26.89
CA VAL A 109 -9.59 37.42 25.43
C VAL A 109 -8.53 36.59 24.70
N ASP A 110 -7.34 36.43 25.29
CA ASP A 110 -6.24 35.64 24.74
C ASP A 110 -6.58 34.15 24.59
N ASP A 111 -7.37 33.60 25.50
CA ASP A 111 -7.76 32.18 25.46
C ASP A 111 -8.87 31.94 24.44
N VAL A 112 -9.79 32.91 24.31
CA VAL A 112 -10.83 32.90 23.28
C VAL A 112 -10.22 33.05 21.88
N GLU A 113 -9.23 33.93 21.70
CA GLU A 113 -8.52 34.10 20.44
C GLU A 113 -7.77 32.80 20.04
N LYS A 114 -7.10 32.15 20.99
CA LYS A 114 -6.44 30.85 20.73
C LYS A 114 -7.45 29.79 20.31
N LEU A 115 -8.62 29.75 20.95
CA LEU A 115 -9.68 28.81 20.59
C LEU A 115 -10.20 29.08 19.17
N ASP A 116 -10.45 30.34 18.80
CA ASP A 116 -10.86 30.73 17.44
C ASP A 116 -9.81 30.34 16.40
N LYS A 117 -8.52 30.61 16.67
CA LYS A 117 -7.42 30.22 15.78
C LYS A 117 -7.35 28.71 15.56
N VAL A 118 -7.52 27.91 16.62
CA VAL A 118 -7.55 26.44 16.51
C VAL A 118 -8.80 25.98 15.76
N ALA A 119 -9.95 26.60 15.98
CA ALA A 119 -11.19 26.33 15.27
C ALA A 119 -11.04 26.53 13.77
N ARG A 120 -10.59 27.72 13.34
CA ARG A 120 -10.39 28.05 11.92
C ARG A 120 -9.42 27.12 11.23
N ARG A 121 -8.33 26.72 11.90
CA ARG A 121 -7.36 25.76 11.36
C ARG A 121 -7.98 24.37 11.20
N THR A 122 -8.81 23.96 12.15
CA THR A 122 -9.41 22.62 12.17
C THR A 122 -10.52 22.47 11.14
N PHE A 123 -11.31 23.52 10.92
CA PHE A 123 -12.42 23.53 9.97
C PHE A 123 -12.05 24.07 8.58
N GLY A 124 -10.79 24.43 8.35
CA GLY A 124 -10.32 24.93 7.05
C GLY A 124 -10.83 26.33 6.67
N ILE A 125 -11.12 27.17 7.66
CA ILE A 125 -11.68 28.52 7.51
C ILE A 125 -10.60 29.60 7.78
N SER A 126 -9.33 29.28 7.52
CA SER A 126 -8.20 30.19 7.81
C SER A 126 -7.87 31.02 6.55
N ASP A 127 -7.88 32.35 6.65
CA ASP A 127 -7.59 33.31 5.56
C ASP A 127 -6.09 33.46 5.20
N HIS A 128 -5.28 32.41 5.37
CA HIS A 128 -3.86 32.47 5.00
C HIS A 128 -3.49 31.49 3.89
N ASP A 129 -3.42 32.04 2.68
CA ASP A 129 -2.45 31.66 1.67
C ASP A 129 -1.03 31.73 2.25
N SER A 130 -0.53 30.64 2.85
CA SER A 130 0.91 30.36 3.00
C SER A 130 1.12 28.92 3.48
N PRO A 131 1.84 28.07 2.71
CA PRO A 131 2.20 26.74 3.16
C PRO A 131 3.36 26.89 4.13
N ASP A 132 3.05 27.04 5.43
CA ASP A 132 4.07 26.85 6.47
C ASP A 132 4.33 25.35 6.59
N GLN A 133 5.07 24.87 5.60
CA GLN A 133 5.58 23.53 5.47
C GLN A 133 6.55 23.35 6.64
N MET A 134 6.07 22.78 7.76
CA MET A 134 6.95 22.29 8.81
C MET A 134 7.87 21.23 8.20
N LEU A 135 9.01 21.68 7.69
CA LEU A 135 10.12 20.86 7.24
C LEU A 135 10.65 20.13 8.48
N VAL A 136 10.15 18.92 8.69
CA VAL A 136 10.75 17.98 9.65
C VAL A 136 12.16 17.70 9.17
N ASN A 137 13.16 18.25 9.86
CA ASN A 137 14.56 18.07 9.51
C ASN A 137 14.98 16.64 9.91
N ILE A 138 14.96 15.72 8.94
CA ILE A 138 15.18 14.28 9.15
C ILE A 138 16.61 13.97 9.63
N ALA A 139 17.53 14.93 9.55
CA ALA A 139 18.92 14.80 10.02
C ALA A 139 19.08 14.57 11.54
N ILE A 140 18.02 14.75 12.35
CA ILE A 140 18.10 14.63 13.83
C ILE A 140 17.77 13.20 14.32
N LEU A 141 17.24 12.31 13.46
CA LEU A 141 16.79 10.96 13.86
C LEU A 141 17.83 9.84 13.64
N GLY A 142 19.09 10.19 13.39
CA GLY A 142 20.17 9.22 13.16
C GLY A 142 21.45 9.56 13.90
N GLN A 143 21.49 9.26 15.20
CA GLN A 143 22.72 8.90 15.94
C GLN A 143 22.42 7.75 16.90
#